data_AF-A0AAV4HRS7-F1
#
_entry.id   AF-A0AAV4HRS7-F1
#
_cell.length_a   1.000
_cell.length_b   1.000
_cell.length_c   1.000
_cell.angle_alpha   90.00
_cell.angle_beta   90.00
_cell.angle_gamma   90.00
#
_symmetry.space_group_name_H-M   'P 1'
#
loop_
_entity.id
_entity.type
_entity.pdbx_description
1 polymer ?
#
loop_
_entity_poly.entity_id
_entity_poly.type
_entity_poly.pdbx_seq_one_letter_code
_entity_poly.pdbx_strand_id
1 'polypeptide(L)'
;MLSRRQISVQRDNLVSICRISVKALIDYACLNTHVDDGCEEFINFCAAFEHLVSHRLRPNQKKVWLPRPGPPAPRHFWDVLLDTQSRANSLYFQSCVPNIDAIESFKSPQAKLRAFFRVALMEKRLSDYIMWVLDHQLVLRDMWNIRPQNDEAMIARHAQYSQALT
;
A
#
# COMPACT_ATOMS: atom_id res chain seq x y z
N MET A 1 20.37 4.00 -14.84
CA MET A 1 19.91 4.05 -13.43
C MET A 1 19.60 5.49 -13.08
N LEU A 2 18.48 5.77 -12.39
CA LEU A 2 18.11 7.12 -11.97
C LEU A 2 19.06 7.63 -10.87
N SER A 3 19.43 8.90 -10.92
CA SER A 3 20.22 9.53 -9.86
C SER A 3 19.42 9.61 -8.54
N ARG A 4 20.10 9.67 -7.40
CA ARG A 4 19.45 9.82 -6.07
C ARG A 4 18.52 11.04 -6.03
N ARG A 5 18.92 12.14 -6.67
CA ARG A 5 18.11 13.35 -6.79
C ARG A 5 16.82 13.08 -7.56
N GLN A 6 16.89 12.41 -8.71
CA GLN A 6 15.70 12.05 -9.49
C GLN A 6 14.75 11.13 -8.71
N ILE A 7 15.30 10.20 -7.92
CA ILE A 7 14.49 9.31 -7.07
C ILE A 7 13.76 10.09 -5.97
N SER A 8 14.43 11.05 -5.32
CA SER A 8 13.78 11.91 -4.33
C SER A 8 12.64 12.70 -4.96
N VAL A 9 12.91 13.36 -6.11
CA VAL A 9 11.89 14.14 -6.83
C VAL A 9 10.71 13.26 -7.23
N GLN A 10 10.95 12.06 -7.75
CA GLN A 10 9.88 11.12 -8.08
C GLN A 10 9.04 10.73 -6.88
N ARG A 11 9.67 10.41 -5.75
CA ARG A 11 8.96 10.11 -4.50
C ARG A 11 8.11 11.30 -4.05
N ASP A 12 8.68 12.49 -4.04
CA ASP A 12 8.00 13.69 -3.57
C ASP A 12 6.82 14.05 -4.50
N ASN A 13 6.96 13.83 -5.81
CA ASN A 13 5.88 13.96 -6.78
C ASN A 13 4.77 12.93 -6.54
N LEU A 14 5.11 11.64 -6.32
CA LEU A 14 4.12 10.60 -6.04
C LEU A 14 3.32 10.90 -4.76
N VAL A 15 3.99 11.37 -3.71
CA VAL A 15 3.33 11.81 -2.46
C VAL A 15 2.39 12.99 -2.74
N SER A 16 2.83 13.95 -3.55
CA SER A 16 2.01 15.12 -3.90
C SER A 16 0.78 14.73 -4.72
N ILE A 17 0.94 13.89 -5.73
CA ILE A 17 -0.17 13.38 -6.56
C ILE A 17 -1.16 12.59 -5.70
N CYS A 18 -0.67 11.71 -4.82
CA CYS A 18 -1.52 10.95 -3.91
C CYS A 18 -2.29 11.86 -2.93
N ARG A 19 -1.67 12.95 -2.47
CA ARG A 19 -2.35 13.92 -1.60
C ARG A 19 -3.48 14.64 -2.33
N ILE A 20 -3.24 15.03 -3.59
CA ILE A 20 -4.24 15.69 -4.44
C ILE A 20 -5.39 14.74 -4.72
N SER A 21 -5.12 13.47 -5.04
CA SER A 21 -6.17 12.48 -5.32
C SER A 21 -7.03 12.17 -4.08
N VAL A 22 -6.42 12.06 -2.90
CA VAL A 22 -7.17 11.92 -1.63
C VAL A 22 -8.09 13.13 -1.41
N LYS A 23 -7.58 14.35 -1.60
CA LYS A 23 -8.40 15.55 -1.46
C LYS A 23 -9.58 15.56 -2.44
N ALA A 24 -9.33 15.27 -3.72
CA ALA A 24 -10.38 15.21 -4.73
C ALA A 24 -11.46 14.18 -4.39
N LEU A 25 -11.04 12.99 -3.93
CA LEU A 25 -11.97 11.94 -3.50
C LEU A 25 -12.82 12.35 -2.28
N ILE A 26 -12.22 13.02 -1.29
CA ILE A 26 -12.95 13.53 -0.12
C ILE A 26 -13.93 14.62 -0.54
N ASP A 27 -13.49 15.59 -1.34
CA ASP A 27 -14.34 16.68 -1.83
C ASP A 27 -15.54 16.10 -2.62
N TYR A 28 -15.31 15.10 -3.48
CA TYR A 28 -16.38 14.39 -4.19
C TYR A 28 -17.33 13.66 -3.23
N ALA A 29 -16.80 12.93 -2.24
CA ALA A 29 -17.59 12.18 -1.27
C ALA A 29 -18.39 13.08 -0.32
N CYS A 30 -17.98 14.35 -0.13
CA CYS A 30 -18.77 15.34 0.62
C CYS A 30 -19.94 15.88 -0.19
N LEU A 31 -19.82 15.93 -1.53
CA LEU A 31 -20.85 16.46 -2.42
C LEU A 31 -21.83 15.37 -2.89
N ASN A 32 -21.39 14.12 -2.95
CA ASN A 32 -22.16 12.99 -3.46
C ASN A 32 -22.46 11.98 -2.35
N THR A 33 -23.67 11.42 -2.37
CA THR A 33 -24.12 10.46 -1.35
C THR A 33 -23.37 9.12 -1.39
N HIS A 34 -22.79 8.74 -2.53
CA HIS A 34 -22.13 7.45 -2.72
C HIS A 34 -20.90 7.56 -3.64
N VAL A 35 -19.84 6.82 -3.30
CA VAL A 35 -18.65 6.63 -4.13
C VAL A 35 -18.72 5.23 -4.74
N ASP A 36 -18.89 5.15 -6.05
CA ASP A 36 -18.99 3.89 -6.77
C ASP A 36 -17.69 3.53 -7.51
N ASP A 37 -17.68 2.35 -8.14
CA ASP A 37 -16.52 1.83 -8.86
C ASP A 37 -16.25 2.55 -10.19
N GLY A 38 -17.23 3.31 -10.69
CA GLY A 38 -17.13 4.12 -11.89
C GLY A 38 -16.64 5.56 -11.64
N CYS A 39 -16.66 6.01 -10.38
CA CYS A 39 -16.20 7.34 -9.98
C CYS A 39 -14.74 7.56 -10.38
N GLU A 40 -14.49 8.61 -11.17
CA GLU A 40 -13.16 8.94 -11.66
C GLU A 40 -12.21 9.29 -10.53
N GLU A 41 -12.68 10.01 -9.51
CA GLU A 41 -11.89 10.38 -8.33
C GLU A 41 -11.41 9.14 -7.57
N PHE A 42 -12.27 8.12 -7.47
CA PHE A 42 -11.92 6.86 -6.84
C PHE A 42 -10.88 6.08 -7.66
N ILE A 43 -11.08 6.00 -8.97
CA ILE A 43 -10.14 5.35 -9.90
C ILE A 43 -8.76 6.05 -9.84
N ASN A 44 -8.75 7.38 -9.87
CA ASN A 44 -7.55 8.21 -9.79
C ASN A 44 -6.83 8.04 -8.45
N PHE A 45 -7.57 8.01 -7.35
CA PHE A 45 -7.03 7.68 -6.04
C PHE A 45 -6.36 6.31 -6.03
N CYS A 46 -7.04 5.27 -6.50
CA CYS A 46 -6.48 3.91 -6.54
C CYS A 46 -5.19 3.84 -7.35
N ALA A 47 -5.16 4.46 -8.53
CA ALA A 47 -3.97 4.47 -9.39
C ALA A 47 -2.80 5.23 -8.76
N ALA A 48 -3.06 6.42 -8.23
CA ALA A 48 -2.03 7.23 -7.57
C ALA A 48 -1.46 6.53 -6.33
N PHE A 49 -2.34 5.95 -5.51
CA PHE A 49 -1.95 5.24 -4.31
C PHE A 49 -1.18 3.95 -4.65
N GLU A 50 -1.66 3.15 -5.61
CA GLU A 50 -0.97 1.95 -6.10
C GLU A 50 0.45 2.26 -6.59
N HIS A 51 0.63 3.36 -7.35
CA HIS A 51 1.94 3.81 -7.79
C HIS A 51 2.84 4.25 -6.62
N LEU A 52 2.27 4.96 -5.64
CA LEU A 52 3.01 5.40 -4.45
C LEU A 52 3.54 4.20 -3.66
N VAL A 53 2.68 3.23 -3.34
CA VAL A 53 3.08 2.07 -2.52
C VAL A 53 3.96 1.10 -3.30
N SER A 54 3.76 0.96 -4.61
CA SER A 54 4.60 0.11 -5.46
C SER A 54 5.95 0.77 -5.81
N HIS A 55 6.14 2.04 -5.46
CA HIS A 55 7.39 2.74 -5.74
C HIS A 55 8.56 2.04 -5.04
N ARG A 56 9.51 1.54 -5.84
CA ARG A 56 10.73 0.84 -5.40
C ARG A 56 10.47 -0.51 -4.72
N LEU A 57 9.27 -1.05 -4.85
CA LEU A 57 8.98 -2.42 -4.46
C LEU A 57 9.89 -3.36 -5.25
N ARG A 58 10.60 -4.26 -4.55
CA ARG A 58 11.51 -5.20 -5.21
C ARG A 58 10.69 -6.20 -6.04
N PRO A 59 11.10 -6.48 -7.29
CA PRO A 59 10.51 -7.56 -8.07
C PRO A 59 10.51 -8.87 -7.29
N ASN A 60 9.55 -9.74 -7.60
CA ASN A 60 9.38 -10.97 -6.86
C ASN A 60 10.55 -11.93 -7.12
N GLN A 61 11.54 -11.93 -6.22
CA GLN A 61 12.61 -12.91 -6.16
C GLN A 61 12.18 -14.09 -5.28
N LYS A 62 11.04 -14.72 -5.57
CA LYS A 62 10.79 -16.05 -4.98
C LYS A 62 11.98 -16.92 -5.39
N LYS A 63 12.65 -17.53 -4.41
CA LYS A 63 13.69 -18.55 -4.63
C LYS A 63 13.02 -19.76 -5.28
N VAL A 64 12.70 -19.65 -6.56
CA VAL A 64 12.23 -20.77 -7.35
C VAL A 64 13.48 -21.62 -7.61
N TRP A 65 13.46 -22.86 -7.16
CA TRP A 65 14.56 -23.83 -7.37
C TRP A 65 14.91 -24.00 -8.85
N LEU A 66 13.93 -23.73 -9.73
CA LEU A 66 14.13 -23.60 -11.17
C LEU A 66 14.11 -22.11 -11.55
N PRO A 67 15.17 -21.58 -12.19
CA PRO A 67 15.13 -20.25 -12.79
C PRO A 67 13.96 -20.19 -13.77
N ARG A 68 12.93 -19.38 -13.50
CA ARG A 68 11.90 -19.08 -14.51
C ARG A 68 12.63 -18.34 -15.64
N PRO A 69 12.58 -18.81 -16.90
CA PRO A 69 13.11 -18.04 -18.02
C PRO A 69 12.34 -16.73 -18.13
N GLY A 70 13.05 -15.61 -18.06
CA GLY A 70 12.47 -14.27 -18.18
C GLY A 70 12.77 -13.34 -17.00
N PRO A 71 12.49 -12.04 -17.15
CA PRO A 71 12.67 -11.08 -16.08
C PRO A 71 11.81 -11.46 -14.85
N PRO A 72 12.29 -11.20 -13.62
CA PRO A 72 11.53 -11.49 -12.41
C PRO A 72 10.18 -10.79 -12.46
N ALA A 73 9.11 -11.51 -12.09
CA ALA A 73 7.76 -10.96 -12.12
C ALA A 73 7.68 -9.70 -11.25
N PRO A 74 7.00 -8.63 -11.72
CA PRO A 74 6.77 -7.47 -10.89
C PRO A 74 5.99 -7.91 -9.64
N ARG A 75 6.49 -7.52 -8.47
CA ARG A 75 5.76 -7.71 -7.22
C ARG A 75 4.74 -6.57 -7.12
N HIS A 76 3.53 -6.91 -6.71
CA HIS A 76 2.46 -5.93 -6.50
C HIS A 76 2.29 -5.69 -5.01
N PHE A 77 1.72 -4.54 -4.64
CA PHE A 77 1.44 -4.25 -3.24
C PHE A 77 0.46 -5.26 -2.62
N TRP A 78 -0.42 -5.88 -3.41
CA TRP A 78 -1.24 -7.01 -2.96
C TRP A 78 -0.42 -8.17 -2.38
N ASP A 79 0.70 -8.51 -3.01
CA ASP A 79 1.60 -9.58 -2.52
C ASP A 79 2.18 -9.21 -1.14
N VAL A 80 2.39 -7.92 -0.88
CA VAL A 80 2.86 -7.42 0.41
C VAL A 80 1.77 -7.54 1.46
N LEU A 81 0.51 -7.23 1.13
CA LEU A 81 -0.61 -7.38 2.05
C LEU A 81 -0.79 -8.85 2.48
N LEU A 82 -0.69 -9.80 1.55
CA LEU A 82 -0.70 -11.24 1.86
C LEU A 82 0.48 -11.65 2.75
N ASP A 83 1.69 -11.21 2.41
CA ASP A 83 2.90 -11.49 3.16
C ASP A 83 2.87 -10.89 4.58
N THR A 84 2.21 -9.74 4.76
CA THR A 84 2.08 -9.09 6.07
C THR A 84 1.01 -9.79 6.90
N GLN A 85 -0.14 -10.14 6.30
CA GLN A 85 -1.19 -10.93 6.96
C GLN A 85 -0.61 -12.23 7.51
N SER A 86 0.09 -13.00 6.66
CA SER A 86 0.54 -14.35 6.99
C SER A 86 1.56 -14.38 8.12
N ARG A 87 2.39 -13.33 8.20
CA ARG A 87 3.47 -13.24 9.20
C ARG A 87 3.01 -12.77 10.56
N ALA A 88 2.04 -11.87 10.59
CA ALA A 88 1.75 -11.16 11.82
C ALA A 88 0.39 -11.49 12.44
N ASN A 89 -0.33 -12.47 11.88
CA ASN A 89 -1.48 -13.16 12.49
C ASN A 89 -2.43 -12.21 13.23
N SER A 90 -2.62 -11.02 12.67
CA SER A 90 -3.30 -9.92 13.34
C SER A 90 -4.78 -10.01 13.06
N LEU A 91 -5.56 -9.89 14.14
CA LEU A 91 -7.02 -9.78 14.13
C LEU A 91 -7.52 -8.73 13.12
N TYR A 92 -6.71 -7.70 12.85
CA TYR A 92 -7.05 -6.63 11.91
C TYR A 92 -7.20 -7.10 10.46
N PHE A 93 -6.44 -8.10 10.02
CA PHE A 93 -6.42 -8.61 8.65
C PHE A 93 -7.15 -9.95 8.48
N GLN A 94 -7.76 -10.50 9.54
CA GLN A 94 -8.29 -11.87 9.52
C GLN A 94 -9.45 -12.09 8.55
N SER A 95 -10.23 -11.05 8.24
CA SER A 95 -11.37 -11.15 7.33
C SER A 95 -11.09 -10.55 5.97
N CYS A 96 -10.68 -9.27 5.89
CA CYS A 96 -10.62 -8.53 4.63
C CYS A 96 -9.71 -9.17 3.57
N VAL A 97 -8.42 -9.37 3.88
CA VAL A 97 -7.44 -9.86 2.89
C VAL A 97 -7.70 -11.32 2.47
N PRO A 98 -7.93 -12.28 3.40
CA PRO A 98 -8.26 -13.66 3.02
C PRO A 98 -9.55 -13.76 2.20
N ASN A 99 -10.60 -13.00 2.57
CA ASN A 99 -11.87 -13.02 1.84
C ASN A 99 -11.69 -12.53 0.41
N ILE A 100 -10.91 -11.47 0.18
CA ILE A 100 -10.63 -10.97 -1.17
C ILE A 100 -9.74 -11.95 -1.94
N ASP A 101 -8.79 -12.60 -1.27
CA ASP A 101 -7.91 -13.58 -1.93
C ASP A 101 -8.67 -14.81 -2.42
N ALA A 102 -9.70 -15.23 -1.67
CA ALA A 102 -10.59 -16.34 -2.01
C ALA A 102 -11.56 -16.05 -3.17
N ILE A 103 -11.68 -14.80 -3.64
CA ILE A 103 -12.54 -14.45 -4.78
C ILE A 103 -11.89 -14.94 -6.08
N GLU A 104 -12.40 -16.06 -6.61
CA GLU A 104 -11.88 -16.70 -7.84
C GLU A 104 -12.03 -15.86 -9.11
N SER A 105 -12.99 -14.93 -9.15
CA SER A 105 -13.17 -14.02 -10.29
C SER A 105 -12.03 -13.03 -10.45
N PHE A 106 -11.27 -12.73 -9.38
CA PHE A 106 -10.14 -11.80 -9.42
C PHE A 106 -8.84 -12.52 -9.75
N LYS A 107 -8.55 -12.60 -11.05
CA LYS A 107 -7.35 -13.30 -11.55
C LYS A 107 -6.07 -12.47 -11.48
N SER A 108 -6.15 -11.15 -11.26
CA SER A 108 -4.97 -10.26 -11.20
C SER A 108 -4.74 -9.68 -9.79
N PRO A 109 -3.48 -9.57 -9.33
CA PRO A 109 -3.14 -8.90 -8.07
C PRO A 109 -3.63 -7.45 -8.02
N GLN A 110 -3.67 -6.77 -9.17
CA GLN A 110 -4.19 -5.40 -9.28
C GLN A 110 -5.70 -5.32 -9.04
N ALA A 111 -6.48 -6.27 -9.58
CA ALA A 111 -7.92 -6.32 -9.34
C ALA A 111 -8.21 -6.58 -7.84
N LYS A 112 -7.48 -7.51 -7.23
CA LYS A 112 -7.56 -7.78 -5.79
C LYS A 112 -7.17 -6.54 -4.97
N LEU A 113 -6.12 -5.83 -5.37
CA LEU A 113 -5.69 -4.61 -4.68
C LEU A 113 -6.75 -3.50 -4.74
N ARG A 114 -7.40 -3.30 -5.89
CA ARG A 114 -8.50 -2.34 -6.02
C ARG A 114 -9.70 -2.75 -5.18
N ALA A 115 -10.05 -4.04 -5.16
CA ALA A 115 -11.11 -4.56 -4.27
C ALA A 115 -10.78 -4.30 -2.80
N PHE A 116 -9.52 -4.47 -2.41
CA PHE A 116 -9.05 -4.15 -1.06
C PHE A 116 -9.21 -2.67 -0.72
N PHE A 117 -8.82 -1.75 -1.60
CA PHE A 117 -9.02 -0.32 -1.33
C PHE A 117 -10.49 0.04 -1.14
N ARG A 118 -11.40 -0.58 -1.89
CA ARG A 118 -12.85 -0.40 -1.69
C ARG A 118 -13.27 -0.84 -0.30
N VAL A 119 -12.99 -2.09 0.07
CA VAL A 119 -13.39 -2.64 1.37
C VAL A 119 -12.77 -1.83 2.50
N ALA A 120 -11.49 -1.49 2.41
CA ALA A 120 -10.79 -0.70 3.41
C ALA A 120 -11.36 0.72 3.57
N LEU A 121 -11.80 1.36 2.48
CA LEU A 121 -12.43 2.68 2.53
C LEU A 121 -13.88 2.60 3.03
N MET A 122 -14.64 1.58 2.64
CA MET A 122 -15.99 1.32 3.17
C MET A 122 -15.97 1.06 4.68
N GLU A 123 -14.98 0.30 5.15
CA GLU A 123 -14.74 0.09 6.58
C GLU A 123 -14.19 1.33 7.29
N LYS A 124 -13.73 2.35 6.54
CA LYS A 124 -13.02 3.55 7.03
C LYS A 124 -11.71 3.24 7.76
N ARG A 125 -11.01 2.17 7.34
CA ARG A 125 -9.84 1.60 8.01
C ARG A 125 -8.58 1.57 7.14
N LEU A 126 -8.60 2.20 5.96
CA LEU A 126 -7.44 2.18 5.06
C LEU A 126 -6.16 2.67 5.74
N SER A 127 -6.23 3.74 6.54
CA SER A 127 -5.08 4.23 7.31
C SER A 127 -4.53 3.17 8.26
N ASP A 128 -5.40 2.43 8.95
CA ASP A 128 -5.01 1.43 9.94
C ASP A 128 -4.26 0.28 9.27
N TYR A 129 -4.77 -0.20 8.12
CA TYR A 129 -4.10 -1.23 7.33
C TYR A 129 -2.71 -0.79 6.87
N ILE A 130 -2.57 0.45 6.39
CA ILE A 130 -1.28 0.97 5.92
C ILE A 130 -0.31 1.17 7.09
N MET A 131 -0.78 1.75 8.19
CA MET A 131 0.01 1.90 9.42
C MET A 131 0.52 0.57 9.93
N TRP A 132 -0.32 -0.45 9.89
CA TRP A 132 0.08 -1.78 10.30
C TRP A 132 1.16 -2.37 9.38
N VAL A 133 1.05 -2.22 8.06
CA VAL A 133 2.13 -2.61 7.13
C VAL A 133 3.42 -1.85 7.44
N LEU A 134 3.32 -0.56 7.80
CA LEU A 134 4.47 0.26 8.16
C LEU A 134 5.14 -0.16 9.48
N ASP A 135 4.37 -0.65 10.44
CA ASP A 135 4.89 -1.11 11.74
C ASP A 135 5.66 -2.44 11.62
N HIS A 136 5.34 -3.24 10.60
CA HIS A 136 5.99 -4.52 10.33
C HIS A 136 7.29 -4.34 9.53
N GLN A 137 8.29 -3.73 10.17
CA GLN A 137 9.61 -3.41 9.61
C GLN A 137 10.31 -4.58 8.91
N LEU A 138 10.06 -5.82 9.36
CA LEU A 138 10.60 -7.03 8.71
C LEU A 138 10.08 -7.20 7.27
N VAL A 139 8.78 -6.99 7.06
CA VAL A 139 8.19 -7.06 5.72
C VAL A 139 8.70 -5.90 4.86
N LEU A 140 8.74 -4.69 5.42
CA LEU A 140 9.24 -3.52 4.70
C LEU A 140 10.70 -3.66 4.26
N ARG A 141 11.57 -4.17 5.14
CA ARG A 141 12.99 -4.36 4.83
C ARG A 141 13.20 -5.37 3.71
N ASP A 142 12.51 -6.51 3.78
CA ASP A 142 12.62 -7.56 2.77
C ASP A 142 12.15 -7.06 1.40
N MET A 143 11.11 -6.22 1.38
CA MET A 143 10.39 -5.80 0.19
C MET A 143 10.89 -4.49 -0.45
N TRP A 144 11.36 -3.50 0.33
CA TRP A 144 11.78 -2.18 -0.18
C TRP A 144 13.25 -1.82 0.11
N ASN A 145 14.04 -2.72 0.71
CA ASN A 145 15.45 -2.46 1.07
C ASN A 145 15.61 -1.15 1.87
N ILE A 146 14.69 -0.90 2.79
CA ILE A 146 14.77 0.21 3.73
C ILE A 146 15.98 -0.08 4.61
N ARG A 147 17.04 0.73 4.47
CA ARG A 147 18.15 0.70 5.43
C ARG A 147 17.61 1.20 6.76
N PRO A 148 17.99 0.61 7.90
CA PRO A 148 17.62 1.14 9.20
C PRO A 148 18.15 2.57 9.26
N GLN A 149 17.24 3.53 9.21
CA GLN A 149 17.57 4.94 9.27
C GLN A 149 17.15 5.38 10.66
N ASN A 150 18.03 5.09 11.63
CA ASN A 150 17.94 5.40 13.05
C ASN A 150 16.50 5.43 13.58
N ASP A 151 16.00 4.26 13.95
CA ASP A 151 14.66 3.99 14.46
C ASP A 151 14.22 4.96 15.58
N GLU A 152 15.16 5.57 16.30
CA GLU A 152 14.93 6.63 17.30
C GLU A 152 14.15 7.83 16.75
N ALA A 153 14.41 8.30 15.53
CA ALA A 153 13.77 9.51 15.00
C ALA A 153 12.32 9.25 14.54
N MET A 154 12.00 8.02 14.13
CA MET A 154 10.66 7.62 13.69
C MET A 154 9.77 7.28 14.90
N ILE A 155 10.33 6.60 15.90
CA ILE A 155 9.67 6.32 17.18
C ILE A 155 9.42 7.62 17.96
N ALA A 156 10.38 8.55 17.98
CA ALA A 156 10.20 9.86 18.62
C ALA A 156 9.10 10.70 17.96
N ARG A 157 8.97 10.63 16.62
CA ARG A 157 7.86 11.28 15.91
C ARG A 157 6.51 10.65 16.22
N HIS A 158 6.42 9.32 16.32
CA HIS A 158 5.17 8.65 16.71
C HIS A 158 4.75 8.98 18.14
N ALA A 159 5.71 9.02 19.07
CA ALA A 159 5.45 9.43 20.45
C ALA A 159 4.94 10.88 20.54
N GLN A 160 5.48 11.79 19.72
CA GLN A 160 5.00 13.17 19.63
C GLN A 160 3.59 13.29 19.04
N TYR A 161 3.23 12.48 18.04
CA TYR A 161 1.88 12.50 17.46
C TYR A 161 0.81 11.93 18.40
N SER A 162 1.12 10.88 19.18
CA SER A 162 0.19 10.35 20.19
C SER A 162 -0.03 11.31 21.37
N GLN A 163 0.98 12.10 21.74
CA GLN A 163 0.84 13.11 22.80
C GLN A 163 0.04 14.35 22.37
N ALA A 164 -0.02 14.65 21.08
CA ALA A 164 -0.77 15.80 20.54
C ALA A 164 -2.29 15.54 20.40
N LEU A 165 -2.73 14.30 20.62
CA LEU A 165 -4.13 13.86 20.50
C LEU A 165 -4.76 13.49 21.85
N THR A 166 -4.12 13.83 22.97
CA THR A 166 -4.64 13.73 24.34
C THR A 166 -4.71 15.11 24.97
#